data_AF-A0A8S2ACT7-F1
#
_entry.id   AF-A0A8S2ACT7-F1
#
_cell.length_a   1.000
_cell.length_b   1.000
_cell.length_c   1.000
_cell.angle_alpha   90.00
_cell.angle_beta   90.00
_cell.angle_gamma   90.00
#
_symmetry.space_group_name_H-M   'P 1'
#
loop_
_entity.id
_entity.type
_entity.pdbx_description
1 polymer ?
#
loop_
_entity_poly.entity_id
_entity_poly.type
_entity_poly.pdbx_seq_one_letter_code
_entity_poly.pdbx_strand_id
1 'polypeptide(L)'
;MGETLNGAIGLDINQEQKLVSEKLSQLQATGALPETITQAMKDYGLRSTFKEPFPGWTEGIRTIDSLAVGYGTGKLTCFLGDLNAISDVIPADMVVNTMLVSMVAHAGGQKEMIYHVGSSMKNPFKNEKMPEIAYRYFTTKPWTTKEGKVVRVGKVDVLSSMPSFHRYMTIHYLLPLKGLELLNMVFCKSLEKKFRDLSKKINFVLRLVDLY
;
A
#
# COMPACT_ATOMS: atom_id res chain seq x y z
N MET A 1 -5.80 -3.25 23.70
CA MET A 1 -6.80 -2.21 23.47
C MET A 1 -6.05 -0.88 23.50
N GLY A 2 -5.69 -0.34 22.34
CA GLY A 2 -4.80 0.83 22.24
C GLY A 2 -5.62 2.08 21.99
N GLU A 3 -5.58 3.04 22.91
CA GLU A 3 -6.19 4.34 22.71
C GLU A 3 -5.42 5.14 21.65
N THR A 4 -6.14 5.80 20.75
CA THR A 4 -5.53 6.69 19.75
C THR A 4 -5.24 8.05 20.37
N LEU A 5 -4.14 8.69 19.92
CA LEU A 5 -3.57 9.92 20.48
C LEU A 5 -4.51 11.16 20.47
N ASN A 6 -5.68 11.08 19.84
CA ASN A 6 -6.59 12.22 19.68
C ASN A 6 -7.99 11.99 20.31
N GLY A 7 -8.19 10.94 21.11
CA GLY A 7 -9.48 10.69 21.78
C GLY A 7 -10.65 10.35 20.84
N ALA A 8 -10.37 10.10 19.55
CA ALA A 8 -11.34 9.51 18.65
C ALA A 8 -11.40 8.00 18.92
N ILE A 9 -12.61 7.50 19.21
CA ILE A 9 -12.87 6.07 19.36
C ILE A 9 -12.50 5.44 18.01
N GLY A 10 -11.46 4.60 18.01
CA GLY A 10 -11.08 3.85 16.82
C GLY A 10 -12.19 2.89 16.39
N LEU A 11 -12.02 2.25 15.22
CA LEU A 11 -12.96 1.23 14.75
C LEU A 11 -13.10 0.11 15.80
N ASP A 12 -14.24 0.06 16.48
CA ASP A 12 -14.58 -1.02 17.42
C ASP A 12 -15.26 -2.15 16.63
N ILE A 13 -14.47 -3.18 16.33
CA ILE A 13 -14.92 -4.35 15.56
C ILE A 13 -16.14 -5.02 16.23
N ASN A 14 -16.20 -5.05 17.57
CA ASN A 14 -17.32 -5.66 18.27
C ASN A 14 -18.58 -4.81 18.14
N GLN A 15 -18.45 -3.49 18.18
CA GLN A 15 -19.54 -2.56 17.94
C GLN A 15 -20.04 -2.65 16.49
N GLU A 16 -19.15 -2.69 15.52
CA GLU A 16 -19.50 -2.86 14.10
C GLU A 16 -20.18 -4.21 13.84
N GLN A 17 -19.66 -5.31 14.40
CA GLN A 17 -20.30 -6.63 14.32
C GLN A 17 -21.70 -6.62 14.95
N LYS A 18 -21.87 -5.94 16.09
CA LYS A 18 -23.17 -5.79 16.73
C LYS A 18 -24.15 -5.02 15.84
N LEU A 19 -23.73 -3.88 15.27
CA LEU A 19 -24.57 -3.07 14.38
C LEU A 19 -24.95 -3.82 13.10
N VAL A 20 -24.02 -4.57 12.51
CA VAL A 20 -24.25 -5.43 11.35
C VAL A 20 -25.26 -6.53 11.69
N SER A 21 -25.12 -7.17 12.85
CA SER A 21 -26.02 -8.24 13.31
C SER A 21 -27.42 -7.72 13.63
N GLU A 22 -27.52 -6.55 14.26
CA GLU A 22 -28.79 -5.86 14.51
C GLU A 22 -29.48 -5.46 13.21
N LYS A 23 -28.73 -4.91 12.24
CA LYS A 23 -29.27 -4.54 10.94
C LYS A 23 -29.75 -5.77 10.16
N LEU A 24 -28.99 -6.85 10.19
CA LEU A 24 -29.39 -8.13 9.57
C LEU A 24 -30.67 -8.67 10.23
N SER A 25 -30.73 -8.68 11.57
CA SER A 25 -31.90 -9.15 12.32
C SER A 25 -33.14 -8.31 12.03
N GLN A 26 -32.99 -6.99 11.91
CA GLN A 26 -34.09 -6.09 11.53
C GLN A 26 -34.61 -6.39 10.12
N LEU A 27 -33.70 -6.57 9.16
CA LEU A 27 -34.07 -6.88 7.77
C LEU A 27 -34.79 -8.23 7.66
N GLN A 28 -34.33 -9.23 8.43
CA GLN A 28 -35.00 -10.52 8.54
C GLN A 28 -36.39 -10.40 9.20
N ALA A 29 -36.51 -9.60 10.27
CA ALA A 29 -37.78 -9.37 10.97
C ALA A 29 -38.83 -8.66 10.10
N THR A 30 -38.40 -7.84 9.13
CA THR A 30 -39.30 -7.23 8.13
C THR A 30 -39.76 -8.19 7.02
N GLY A 31 -39.34 -9.46 7.05
CA GLY A 31 -39.68 -10.43 6.00
C GLY A 31 -39.07 -10.09 4.64
N ALA A 32 -37.97 -9.33 4.62
CA ALA A 32 -37.33 -8.91 3.39
C ALA A 32 -36.82 -10.11 2.60
N LEU A 33 -36.94 -10.06 1.27
CA LEU A 33 -36.41 -11.10 0.40
C LEU A 33 -34.88 -11.22 0.57
N PRO A 34 -34.29 -12.42 0.44
CA PRO A 34 -32.84 -12.62 0.59
C PRO A 34 -31.99 -11.70 -0.30
N GLU A 35 -32.49 -11.37 -1.48
CA GLU A 35 -31.87 -10.43 -2.43
C GLU A 35 -31.84 -9.00 -1.88
N THR A 36 -32.93 -8.56 -1.24
CA THR A 36 -33.05 -7.25 -0.59
C THR A 36 -32.14 -7.15 0.63
N ILE A 37 -32.05 -8.21 1.44
CA ILE A 37 -31.12 -8.31 2.57
C ILE A 37 -29.68 -8.19 2.06
N THR A 38 -29.34 -8.93 1.01
CA THR A 38 -28.02 -8.90 0.38
C THR A 38 -27.65 -7.51 -0.14
N GLN A 39 -28.59 -6.83 -0.80
CA GLN A 39 -28.36 -5.48 -1.32
C GLN A 39 -28.18 -4.45 -0.19
N ALA A 40 -29.03 -4.49 0.83
CA ALA A 40 -28.94 -3.57 1.97
C ALA A 40 -27.64 -3.74 2.77
N MET A 41 -27.14 -4.97 2.90
CA MET A 41 -25.87 -5.26 3.59
C MET A 41 -24.66 -4.79 2.78
N LYS A 42 -24.70 -4.90 1.44
CA LYS A 42 -23.67 -4.31 0.55
C LYS A 42 -23.62 -2.79 0.68
N ASP A 43 -24.78 -2.14 0.68
CA ASP A 43 -24.89 -0.69 0.80
C ASP A 43 -24.43 -0.18 2.18
N TYR A 44 -24.57 -1.00 3.23
CA TYR A 44 -24.19 -0.63 4.59
C TYR A 44 -22.68 -0.45 4.74
N GLY A 45 -21.86 -1.45 4.41
CA GLY A 45 -20.41 -1.26 4.61
C GLY A 45 -19.75 -0.41 3.52
N LEU A 46 -20.40 -0.17 2.36
CA LEU A 46 -19.97 0.85 1.38
C LEU A 46 -19.85 2.25 2.00
N ARG A 47 -20.52 2.51 3.12
CA ARG A 47 -20.50 3.80 3.81
C ARG A 47 -19.31 3.97 4.76
N SER A 48 -18.56 2.91 5.09
CA SER A 48 -17.65 2.91 6.24
C SER A 48 -16.22 3.36 5.90
N THR A 49 -15.67 3.12 4.69
CA THR A 49 -14.26 3.48 4.40
C THR A 49 -13.96 4.04 3.01
N PHE A 50 -14.92 4.05 2.09
CA PHE A 50 -14.72 4.54 0.70
C PHE A 50 -14.24 6.00 0.58
N LYS A 51 -14.48 6.87 1.57
CA LYS A 51 -14.19 8.32 1.44
C LYS A 51 -12.77 8.71 1.84
N GLU A 52 -12.33 8.46 3.08
CA GLU A 52 -10.96 8.75 3.53
C GLU A 52 -10.54 7.81 4.68
N PRO A 53 -9.27 7.37 4.74
CA PRO A 53 -8.77 6.55 5.83
C PRO A 53 -8.74 7.34 7.15
N PHE A 54 -9.08 6.71 8.27
CA PHE A 54 -9.02 7.32 9.60
C PHE A 54 -7.69 6.99 10.32
N PRO A 55 -7.28 7.78 11.33
CA PRO A 55 -6.09 7.47 12.12
C PRO A 55 -6.14 6.05 12.73
N GLY A 56 -5.09 5.27 12.54
CA GLY A 56 -5.03 3.86 12.97
C GLY A 56 -5.56 2.85 11.95
N TRP A 57 -5.99 3.30 10.77
CA TRP A 57 -6.46 2.44 9.66
C TRP A 57 -5.42 1.42 9.19
N THR A 58 -4.14 1.81 9.14
CA THR A 58 -3.05 0.90 8.79
C THR A 58 -2.24 0.52 10.02
N GLU A 59 -2.14 -0.77 10.28
CA GLU A 59 -1.19 -1.31 11.25
C GLU A 59 0.17 -1.49 10.55
N GLY A 60 1.00 -0.47 10.66
CA GLY A 60 2.37 -0.44 10.13
C GLY A 60 2.49 0.01 8.67
N ILE A 61 3.72 -0.10 8.16
CA ILE A 61 4.09 0.21 6.78
C ILE A 61 4.48 -1.11 6.11
N ARG A 62 3.69 -1.58 5.15
CA ARG A 62 3.94 -2.85 4.44
C ARG A 62 3.94 -2.67 2.93
N THR A 63 4.93 -3.27 2.26
CA THR A 63 5.04 -3.36 0.79
C THR A 63 4.74 -2.03 0.08
N ILE A 64 3.53 -1.84 -0.44
CA ILE A 64 3.11 -0.63 -1.17
C ILE A 64 3.13 0.64 -0.29
N ASP A 65 2.85 0.51 1.00
CA ASP A 65 2.91 1.63 1.94
C ASP A 65 4.33 2.18 2.05
N SER A 66 5.34 1.31 1.95
CA SER A 66 6.74 1.72 2.02
C SER A 66 7.14 2.56 0.80
N LEU A 67 6.60 2.22 -0.38
CA LEU A 67 6.76 3.01 -1.60
C LEU A 67 6.06 4.36 -1.46
N ALA A 68 4.82 4.37 -0.97
CA ALA A 68 4.06 5.60 -0.76
C ALA A 68 4.74 6.54 0.25
N VAL A 69 5.20 6.02 1.39
CA VAL A 69 5.92 6.79 2.42
C VAL A 69 7.28 7.26 1.90
N GLY A 70 8.04 6.39 1.23
CA GLY A 70 9.33 6.75 0.64
C GLY A 70 9.18 7.87 -0.39
N TYR A 71 8.17 7.78 -1.24
CA TYR A 71 7.87 8.79 -2.24
C TYR A 71 7.36 10.10 -1.63
N GLY A 72 6.35 10.03 -0.75
CA GLY A 72 5.77 11.20 -0.09
C GLY A 72 6.77 11.98 0.75
N THR A 73 7.71 11.28 1.40
CA THR A 73 8.81 11.92 2.16
C THR A 73 9.97 12.41 1.28
N GLY A 74 9.90 12.22 -0.03
CA GLY A 74 10.91 12.66 -1.00
C GLY A 74 12.20 11.83 -0.98
N LYS A 75 12.19 10.65 -0.34
CA LYS A 75 13.36 9.77 -0.21
C LYS A 75 13.46 8.74 -1.34
N LEU A 76 12.36 8.45 -2.03
CA LEU A 76 12.31 7.50 -3.15
C LEU A 76 12.45 8.25 -4.47
N THR A 77 13.58 8.06 -5.15
CA THR A 77 13.89 8.69 -6.45
C THR A 77 13.58 7.79 -7.64
N CYS A 78 13.60 6.47 -7.45
CA CYS A 78 13.21 5.49 -8.45
C CYS A 78 12.66 4.22 -7.78
N PHE A 79 11.90 3.41 -8.50
CA PHE A 79 11.57 2.05 -8.06
C PHE A 79 11.51 1.07 -9.22
N LEU A 80 11.75 -0.21 -8.93
CA LEU A 80 11.60 -1.31 -9.88
C LEU A 80 10.14 -1.77 -9.87
N GLY A 81 9.52 -1.86 -11.05
CA GLY A 81 8.14 -2.33 -11.16
C GLY A 81 7.69 -2.53 -12.60
N ASP A 82 6.92 -3.59 -12.85
CA ASP A 82 6.31 -3.82 -14.15
C ASP A 82 5.11 -2.86 -14.34
N LEU A 83 5.24 -1.94 -15.29
CA LEU A 83 4.21 -0.97 -15.65
C LEU A 83 3.04 -1.61 -16.41
N ASN A 84 3.26 -2.77 -17.04
CA ASN A 84 2.22 -3.50 -17.77
C ASN A 84 1.42 -4.44 -16.87
N ALA A 85 1.94 -4.75 -15.67
CA ALA A 85 1.24 -5.58 -14.71
C ALA A 85 -0.09 -4.94 -14.30
N ILE A 86 -1.09 -5.81 -14.14
CA ILE A 86 -2.43 -5.46 -13.67
C ILE A 86 -2.45 -5.69 -12.16
N SER A 87 -2.81 -4.66 -11.41
CA SER A 87 -2.97 -4.75 -9.95
C SER A 87 -4.43 -4.67 -9.57
N ASP A 88 -4.81 -5.50 -8.60
CA ASP A 88 -6.12 -5.40 -7.97
C ASP A 88 -6.12 -4.34 -6.88
N VAL A 89 -6.86 -3.26 -7.11
CA VAL A 89 -7.03 -2.16 -6.16
C VAL A 89 -8.49 -2.16 -5.71
N ILE A 90 -8.75 -2.76 -4.56
CA ILE A 90 -10.10 -2.91 -4.01
C ILE A 90 -10.17 -2.19 -2.67
N PRO A 91 -11.12 -1.26 -2.49
CA PRO A 91 -11.40 -0.66 -1.19
C PRO A 91 -11.67 -1.74 -0.13
N ALA A 92 -11.13 -1.56 1.07
CA ALA A 92 -11.21 -2.58 2.12
C ALA A 92 -12.66 -2.81 2.61
N ASP A 93 -13.51 -1.79 2.63
CA ASP A 93 -14.94 -1.95 2.91
C ASP A 93 -15.63 -2.89 1.93
N MET A 94 -15.31 -2.82 0.63
CA MET A 94 -15.85 -3.75 -0.36
C MET A 94 -15.42 -5.20 -0.07
N VAL A 95 -14.18 -5.39 0.39
CA VAL A 95 -13.69 -6.71 0.80
C VAL A 95 -14.46 -7.22 2.02
N VAL A 96 -14.61 -6.38 3.06
CA VAL A 96 -15.37 -6.73 4.28
C VAL A 96 -16.84 -7.03 3.96
N ASN A 97 -17.50 -6.22 3.14
CA ASN A 97 -18.87 -6.47 2.70
C ASN A 97 -19.02 -7.81 1.98
N THR A 98 -18.06 -8.12 1.12
CA THR A 98 -18.06 -9.39 0.41
C THR A 98 -17.95 -10.55 1.39
N MET A 99 -17.06 -10.45 2.39
CA MET A 99 -16.96 -11.46 3.46
C MET A 99 -18.28 -11.64 4.21
N LEU A 100 -18.91 -10.54 4.67
CA LEU A 100 -20.18 -10.58 5.40
C LEU A 100 -21.30 -11.22 4.56
N VAL A 101 -21.44 -10.80 3.31
CA VAL A 101 -22.46 -11.35 2.39
C VAL A 101 -22.20 -12.83 2.11
N SER A 102 -20.94 -13.22 1.88
CA SER A 102 -20.58 -14.62 1.67
C SER A 102 -20.91 -15.48 2.90
N MET A 103 -20.68 -14.99 4.12
CA MET A 103 -21.05 -15.69 5.35
C MET A 103 -22.56 -15.91 5.45
N VAL A 104 -23.35 -14.86 5.20
CA VAL A 104 -24.83 -14.94 5.25
C VAL A 104 -25.35 -15.88 4.17
N ALA A 105 -24.83 -15.78 2.94
CA ALA A 105 -25.27 -16.59 1.80
C ALA A 105 -25.04 -18.09 2.00
N HIS A 106 -24.05 -18.48 2.81
CA HIS A 106 -23.71 -19.87 3.10
C HIS A 106 -24.01 -20.30 4.53
N ALA A 107 -24.77 -19.49 5.29
CA ALA A 107 -25.19 -19.86 6.62
C ALA A 107 -26.01 -21.16 6.60
N GLY A 108 -25.50 -22.21 7.24
CA GLY A 108 -26.14 -23.55 7.26
C GLY A 108 -25.88 -24.42 6.04
N GLY A 109 -25.06 -23.98 5.08
CA GLY A 109 -24.64 -24.80 3.93
C GLY A 109 -23.57 -25.83 4.31
N GLN A 110 -23.61 -27.03 3.72
CA GLN A 110 -22.60 -28.07 3.91
C GLN A 110 -21.41 -28.00 2.94
N LYS A 111 -21.45 -27.06 1.98
CA LYS A 111 -20.46 -26.99 0.89
C LYS A 111 -19.53 -25.80 1.06
N GLU A 112 -18.23 -26.07 1.03
CA GLU A 112 -17.21 -25.04 1.01
C GLU A 112 -17.22 -24.30 -0.34
N MET A 113 -17.21 -22.96 -0.29
CA MET A 113 -17.22 -22.09 -1.46
C MET A 113 -16.10 -21.06 -1.35
N ILE A 114 -15.30 -20.94 -2.41
CA ILE A 114 -14.20 -19.99 -2.49
C ILE A 114 -14.64 -18.76 -3.28
N TYR A 115 -14.48 -17.59 -2.68
CA TYR A 115 -14.76 -16.30 -3.30
C TYR A 115 -13.47 -15.56 -3.60
N HIS A 116 -13.24 -15.21 -4.86
CA HIS A 116 -12.16 -14.32 -5.26
C HIS A 116 -12.71 -12.89 -5.40
N VAL A 117 -12.26 -11.99 -4.54
CA VAL A 117 -12.56 -10.55 -4.64
C VAL A 117 -11.46 -9.90 -5.47
N GLY A 118 -11.73 -9.66 -6.75
CA GLY A 118 -10.81 -9.08 -7.72
C GLY A 118 -11.50 -8.02 -8.59
N SER A 119 -10.76 -6.99 -8.97
CA SER A 119 -11.15 -5.93 -9.91
C SER A 119 -10.68 -6.20 -11.35
N SER A 120 -9.60 -6.95 -11.51
CA SER A 120 -8.81 -7.13 -12.74
C SER A 120 -9.59 -7.64 -13.94
N MET A 121 -10.60 -8.49 -13.71
CA MET A 121 -11.46 -9.03 -14.78
C MET A 121 -12.44 -8.01 -15.38
N LYS A 122 -12.91 -7.05 -14.58
CA LYS A 122 -13.94 -6.07 -15.00
C LYS A 122 -13.38 -4.67 -15.19
N ASN A 123 -12.39 -4.30 -14.39
CA ASN A 123 -11.77 -2.98 -14.39
C ASN A 123 -10.26 -3.13 -14.14
N PRO A 124 -9.48 -3.58 -15.14
CA PRO A 124 -8.05 -3.78 -14.98
C PRO A 124 -7.32 -2.46 -14.74
N PHE A 125 -6.69 -2.35 -13.58
CA PHE A 125 -5.84 -1.23 -13.25
C PHE A 125 -4.38 -1.53 -13.60
N LYS A 126 -3.87 -0.89 -14.66
CA LYS A 126 -2.47 -1.01 -15.08
C LYS A 126 -1.56 -0.17 -14.20
N ASN A 127 -0.42 -0.75 -13.80
CA ASN A 127 0.57 -0.09 -12.96
C ASN A 127 1.19 1.16 -13.56
N GLU A 128 1.17 1.32 -14.88
CA GLU A 128 1.60 2.55 -15.58
C GLU A 128 0.91 3.82 -15.06
N LYS A 129 -0.29 3.70 -14.48
CA LYS A 129 -1.05 4.83 -13.93
C LYS A 129 -0.57 5.25 -12.54
N MET A 130 0.12 4.38 -11.81
CA MET A 130 0.51 4.62 -10.41
C MET A 130 1.42 5.84 -10.21
N PRO A 131 2.48 6.05 -11.01
CA PRO A 131 3.37 7.19 -10.82
C PRO A 131 2.65 8.53 -10.94
N GLU A 132 1.73 8.65 -11.91
CA GLU A 132 0.96 9.87 -12.13
C GLU A 132 -0.06 10.10 -11.01
N ILE A 133 -0.74 9.06 -10.55
CA ILE A 133 -1.68 9.14 -9.42
C ILE A 133 -0.93 9.58 -8.15
N ALA A 134 0.22 8.97 -7.86
CA ALA A 134 1.04 9.32 -6.71
C ALA A 134 1.55 10.75 -6.80
N TYR A 135 2.08 11.17 -7.96
CA TYR A 135 2.56 12.53 -8.18
C TYR A 135 1.45 13.56 -7.96
N ARG A 136 0.26 13.35 -8.55
CA ARG A 136 -0.89 14.22 -8.36
C ARG A 136 -1.34 14.27 -6.90
N TYR A 137 -1.41 13.13 -6.22
CA TYR A 137 -1.79 13.06 -4.82
C TYR A 137 -0.83 13.85 -3.92
N PHE A 138 0.47 13.58 -3.99
CA PHE A 138 1.46 14.24 -3.13
C PHE A 138 1.79 15.68 -3.56
N THR A 139 1.41 16.10 -4.76
CA THR A 139 1.46 17.52 -5.15
C THR A 139 0.30 18.30 -4.54
N THR A 140 -0.89 17.71 -4.46
CA THR A 140 -2.10 18.37 -3.92
C THR A 140 -2.21 18.25 -2.40
N LYS A 141 -1.81 17.12 -1.83
CA LYS A 141 -1.74 16.83 -0.39
C LYS A 141 -0.30 16.47 -0.02
N PRO A 142 0.63 17.45 0.05
CA PRO A 142 2.04 17.17 0.27
C PRO A 142 2.30 16.68 1.69
N TRP A 143 3.35 15.85 1.82
CA TRP A 143 3.80 15.40 3.13
C TRP A 143 4.34 16.59 3.93
N THR A 144 3.95 16.68 5.19
CA THR A 144 4.48 17.70 6.11
C THR A 144 5.37 17.03 7.14
N THR A 145 6.60 17.53 7.30
CA THR A 145 7.52 17.00 8.30
C THR A 145 7.07 17.39 9.71
N LYS A 146 7.69 16.79 10.74
CA LYS A 146 7.38 17.14 12.14
C LYS A 146 7.64 18.61 12.45
N GLU A 147 8.54 19.23 11.71
CA GLU A 147 8.91 20.64 11.81
C GLU A 147 7.99 21.57 10.98
N GLY A 148 6.91 21.03 10.39
CA GLY A 148 5.96 21.81 9.59
C GLY A 148 6.41 22.10 8.16
N LYS A 149 7.55 21.53 7.72
CA LYS A 149 8.05 21.76 6.35
C LYS A 149 7.29 20.89 5.34
N VAL A 150 6.82 21.53 4.28
CA VAL A 150 6.18 20.85 3.15
C VAL A 150 7.24 20.19 2.27
N VAL A 151 7.08 18.90 2.00
CA VAL A 151 7.91 18.12 1.07
C VAL A 151 7.34 18.25 -0.34
N ARG A 152 8.17 18.66 -1.30
CA ARG A 152 7.83 18.69 -2.72
C ARG A 152 8.31 17.41 -3.39
N VAL A 153 7.39 16.69 -4.03
CA VAL A 153 7.70 15.48 -4.80
C VAL A 153 7.97 15.82 -6.26
N GLY A 154 8.89 15.09 -6.89
CA GLY A 154 9.10 15.08 -8.34
C GLY A 154 8.44 13.87 -8.99
N LYS A 155 8.47 13.79 -10.33
CA LYS A 155 8.14 12.55 -11.03
C LYS A 155 9.17 11.49 -10.66
N VAL A 156 8.70 10.28 -10.37
CA VAL A 156 9.55 9.14 -10.01
C VAL A 156 9.87 8.31 -11.25
N ASP A 157 11.11 7.86 -11.37
CA ASP A 157 11.51 6.95 -12.44
C ASP A 157 11.11 5.52 -12.10
N VAL A 158 10.41 4.85 -13.02
CA VAL A 158 10.08 3.43 -12.88
C VAL A 158 10.98 2.61 -13.78
N LEU A 159 11.76 1.74 -13.15
CA LEU A 159 12.64 0.78 -13.82
C LEU A 159 11.78 -0.44 -14.14
N SER A 160 11.43 -0.62 -15.41
CA SER A 160 10.45 -1.63 -15.83
C SER A 160 11.01 -3.05 -15.98
N SER A 161 12.31 -3.24 -15.79
CA SER A 161 12.96 -4.53 -15.94
C SER A 161 14.26 -4.64 -15.14
N MET A 162 14.66 -5.86 -14.77
CA MET A 162 15.94 -6.11 -14.09
C MET A 162 17.16 -5.57 -14.85
N PRO A 163 17.27 -5.70 -16.19
CA PRO A 163 18.36 -5.07 -16.93
C PRO A 163 18.40 -3.54 -16.78
N SER A 164 17.24 -2.88 -16.82
CA SER A 164 17.16 -1.43 -16.61
C SER A 164 17.57 -1.04 -15.19
N PHE A 165 17.20 -1.85 -14.20
CA PHE A 165 17.59 -1.68 -12.81
C PHE A 165 19.10 -1.84 -12.61
N HIS A 166 19.71 -2.92 -13.10
CA HIS A 166 21.16 -3.11 -12.99
C HIS A 166 21.94 -2.01 -13.70
N ARG A 167 21.48 -1.54 -14.86
CA ARG A 167 22.08 -0.40 -15.55
C ARG A 167 22.01 0.87 -14.69
N TYR A 168 20.84 1.17 -14.13
CA TYR A 168 20.66 2.31 -13.23
C TYR A 168 21.57 2.22 -12.00
N MET A 169 21.60 1.05 -11.34
CA MET A 169 22.45 0.78 -10.18
C MET A 169 23.94 0.92 -10.51
N THR A 170 24.34 0.47 -11.70
CA THR A 170 25.72 0.57 -12.16
C THR A 170 26.14 2.03 -12.32
N ILE A 171 25.33 2.82 -13.02
CA ILE A 171 25.65 4.22 -13.34
C ILE A 171 25.62 5.10 -12.09
N HIS A 172 24.57 4.98 -11.27
CA HIS A 172 24.33 5.92 -10.18
C HIS A 172 24.99 5.52 -8.86
N TYR A 173 25.36 4.23 -8.68
CA TYR A 173 25.87 3.74 -7.40
C TYR A 173 27.21 2.99 -7.53
N LEU A 174 27.31 1.99 -8.41
CA LEU A 174 28.53 1.16 -8.48
C LEU A 174 29.72 1.92 -9.09
N LEU A 175 29.52 2.70 -10.15
CA LEU A 175 30.58 3.52 -10.74
C LEU A 175 31.08 4.60 -9.77
N PRO A 176 30.21 5.40 -9.11
CA PRO A 176 30.65 6.32 -8.06
C PRO A 176 31.32 5.62 -6.87
N LEU A 177 30.86 4.43 -6.48
CA LEU A 177 31.49 3.65 -5.41
C LEU A 177 32.92 3.23 -5.78
N LYS A 178 33.17 2.79 -7.02
CA LYS A 178 34.52 2.52 -7.53
C LYS A 178 35.39 3.78 -7.57
N GLY A 179 34.82 4.92 -7.95
CA GLY A 179 35.53 6.21 -7.86
C GLY A 179 35.91 6.56 -6.41
N LEU A 180 35.01 6.31 -5.46
CA LEU A 180 35.26 6.50 -4.03
C LEU A 180 36.34 5.56 -3.49
N GLU A 181 36.41 4.32 -3.97
CA GLU A 181 37.47 3.36 -3.65
C GLU A 181 38.85 3.87 -4.06
N LEU A 182 38.98 4.38 -5.29
CA LEU A 182 40.22 4.97 -5.80
C LEU A 182 40.62 6.21 -4.99
N LEU A 183 39.68 7.11 -4.70
CA LEU A 183 39.94 8.27 -3.86
C LEU A 183 40.39 7.84 -2.46
N ASN A 184 39.76 6.82 -1.88
CA ASN A 184 40.13 6.30 -0.57
C ASN A 184 41.56 5.74 -0.55
N MET A 185 42.03 5.11 -1.63
CA MET A 185 43.42 4.71 -1.79
C MET A 185 44.37 5.92 -1.84
N VAL A 186 44.03 6.95 -2.61
CA VAL A 186 44.82 8.18 -2.73
C VAL A 186 44.92 8.93 -1.40
N PHE A 187 43.83 8.98 -0.63
CA PHE A 187 43.76 9.65 0.68
C PHE A 187 44.15 8.73 1.85
N CYS A 188 45.05 7.76 1.63
CA CYS A 188 45.60 6.89 2.67
C CYS A 188 44.53 6.27 3.60
N LYS A 189 43.41 5.80 3.03
CA LYS A 189 42.28 5.17 3.73
C LYS A 189 41.45 6.10 4.64
N SER A 190 41.55 7.42 4.47
CA SER A 190 40.76 8.39 5.26
C SER A 190 39.23 8.26 5.04
N LEU A 191 38.80 7.77 3.87
CA LEU A 191 37.38 7.63 3.49
C LEU A 191 36.82 6.22 3.71
N GLU A 192 37.61 5.33 4.30
CA GLU A 192 37.38 3.90 4.37
C GLU A 192 36.05 3.55 5.06
N LYS A 193 35.72 4.26 6.14
CA LYS A 193 34.43 4.07 6.84
C LYS A 193 33.25 4.38 5.91
N LYS A 194 33.30 5.51 5.20
CA LYS A 194 32.25 5.95 4.27
C LYS A 194 32.10 4.98 3.11
N PHE A 195 33.22 4.50 2.56
CA PHE A 195 33.22 3.48 1.51
C PHE A 195 32.54 2.19 1.96
N ARG A 196 32.93 1.64 3.13
CA ARG A 196 32.34 0.40 3.66
C ARG A 196 30.84 0.53 3.94
N ASP A 197 30.41 1.65 4.51
CA ASP A 197 29.00 1.89 4.80
C ASP A 197 28.17 1.96 3.52
N LEU A 198 28.67 2.65 2.49
CA LEU A 198 28.00 2.76 1.20
C LEU A 198 27.97 1.41 0.46
N SER A 199 29.09 0.69 0.44
CA SER A 199 29.20 -0.64 -0.15
C SER A 199 28.22 -1.64 0.49
N LYS A 200 28.13 -1.67 1.83
CA LYS A 200 27.16 -2.51 2.54
C LYS A 200 25.72 -2.20 2.14
N LYS A 201 25.35 -0.92 2.06
CA LYS A 201 23.99 -0.51 1.66
C LYS A 201 23.67 -0.91 0.23
N ILE A 202 24.57 -0.68 -0.71
CA ILE A 202 24.38 -1.06 -2.12
C ILE A 202 24.23 -2.58 -2.26
N ASN A 203 25.11 -3.35 -1.62
CA ASN A 203 25.05 -4.81 -1.65
C ASN A 203 23.75 -5.36 -1.02
N PHE A 204 23.27 -4.73 0.05
CA PHE A 204 22.00 -5.09 0.66
C PHE A 204 20.83 -4.87 -0.30
N VAL A 205 20.79 -3.73 -1.01
CA VAL A 205 19.73 -3.43 -1.99
C VAL A 205 19.78 -4.41 -3.17
N LEU A 206 20.97 -4.71 -3.69
CA LEU A 206 21.11 -5.69 -4.79
C LEU A 206 20.59 -7.07 -4.38
N ARG A 207 20.97 -7.54 -3.17
CA ARG A 207 20.48 -8.82 -2.64
C ARG A 207 18.98 -8.85 -2.41
N LEU A 208 18.40 -7.74 -1.93
CA LEU A 208 16.95 -7.66 -1.75
C LEU A 208 16.22 -7.81 -3.08
N VAL A 209 16.69 -7.13 -4.12
CA VAL A 209 16.05 -7.20 -5.45
C VAL A 209 16.14 -8.60 -6.06
N ASP A 210 17.20 -9.37 -5.79
CA ASP A 210 17.30 -10.74 -6.29
C ASP A 210 16.35 -11.73 -5.56
N LEU A 211 15.82 -11.35 -4.39
CA LEU A 211 14.90 -12.18 -3.58
C LEU A 211 13.42 -11.99 -3.94
N TYR A 212 13.07 -10.96 -4.72
CA TYR A 212 11.70 -10.58 -5.09
C TYR A 212 11.53 -10.59 -6.61
#